data_AF-A0A838YY20-F1
#
_entry.id   AF-A0A838YY20-F1
#
_cell.length_a   1.000
_cell.length_b   1.000
_cell.length_c   1.000
_cell.angle_alpha   90.00
_cell.angle_beta   90.00
_cell.angle_gamma   90.00
#
_symmetry.space_group_name_H-M   'P 1'
#
loop_
_entity.id
_entity.type
_entity.pdbx_description
1 polymer ?
#
loop_
_entity_poly.entity_id
_entity_poly.type
_entity_poly.pdbx_seq_one_letter_code
_entity_poly.pdbx_strand_id
1 'polypeptide(L)'
;MRQLFELSRKFPKEWIKKAPKGKFGNYVPHPVITQRLLEVCGPFNWEVVELIRQESSGSVVGCFGKLTVEIDGKPVTVTSIGDVEHDQKNDGSNAKHAESDAFKRCAMKLGLGLHLWAGDEYYLDKQLEKKRQEKKINLQSA
;
A
#
# COMPACT_ATOMS: atom_id res chain seq x y z
N MET A 1 -13.10 -1.46 14.28
CA MET A 1 -12.80 -0.73 13.04
C MET A 1 -12.02 0.54 13.38
N ARG A 2 -10.94 0.39 14.14
CA ARG A 2 -9.96 1.43 14.41
C ARG A 2 -8.87 1.36 13.35
N GLN A 3 -8.28 0.20 13.13
CA GLN A 3 -7.15 0.04 12.20
C GLN A 3 -7.56 0.27 10.75
N LEU A 4 -8.66 -0.33 10.28
CA LEU A 4 -9.12 -0.12 8.90
C LEU A 4 -9.44 1.36 8.59
N PHE A 5 -9.99 2.08 9.56
CA PHE A 5 -10.23 3.52 9.43
C PHE A 5 -8.91 4.30 9.39
N GLU A 6 -7.94 3.98 10.25
CA GLU A 6 -6.64 4.66 10.23
C GLU A 6 -5.85 4.41 8.94
N LEU A 7 -6.00 3.22 8.31
CA LEU A 7 -5.43 2.91 7.00
C LEU A 7 -6.10 3.69 5.87
N SER A 8 -7.40 3.99 5.95
CA SER A 8 -8.11 4.75 4.92
C SER A 8 -7.90 6.27 5.01
N ARG A 9 -7.32 6.78 6.09
CA ARG A 9 -7.10 8.22 6.20
C ARG A 9 -6.16 8.72 5.09
N LYS A 10 -6.52 9.86 4.49
CA LYS A 10 -5.68 10.55 3.53
C LYS A 10 -4.34 10.92 4.17
N PHE A 11 -3.27 10.84 3.40
CA PHE A 11 -1.96 11.25 3.86
C PHE A 11 -1.89 12.78 3.93
N PRO A 12 -1.19 13.36 4.91
CA PRO A 12 -0.85 14.77 4.92
C PRO A 12 -0.11 15.16 3.64
N LYS A 13 -0.35 16.39 3.14
CA LYS A 13 0.20 16.86 1.86
C LYS A 13 1.73 16.84 1.84
N GLU A 14 2.37 17.08 2.99
CA GLU A 14 3.82 17.06 3.18
C GLU A 14 4.46 15.68 3.00
N TRP A 15 3.68 14.60 3.13
CA TRP A 15 4.16 13.23 2.90
C TRP A 15 3.91 12.75 1.47
N ILE A 16 3.17 13.54 0.69
CA ILE A 16 2.83 13.26 -0.70
C ILE A 16 3.85 13.95 -1.60
N LYS A 17 4.52 13.16 -2.45
CA LYS A 17 5.47 13.65 -3.44
C LYS A 17 4.84 13.66 -4.83
N LYS A 18 5.22 14.64 -5.64
CA LYS A 18 4.89 14.64 -7.08
C LYS A 18 5.70 13.56 -7.77
N ALA A 19 5.10 12.85 -8.72
CA ALA A 19 5.86 11.94 -9.56
C ALA A 19 6.98 12.69 -10.31
N PRO A 20 8.09 12.00 -10.64
CA PRO A 20 9.15 12.56 -11.48
C PRO A 20 8.62 13.09 -12.82
N LYS A 21 9.37 14.01 -13.44
CA LYS A 21 9.01 14.59 -14.74
C LYS A 21 8.76 13.49 -15.78
N GLY A 22 7.58 13.51 -16.40
CA GLY A 22 7.15 12.49 -17.38
C GLY A 22 6.30 11.35 -16.80
N LYS A 23 6.11 11.30 -15.48
CA LYS A 23 5.17 10.38 -14.82
C LYS A 23 3.96 11.13 -14.29
N PHE A 24 2.82 10.45 -14.27
CA PHE A 24 1.56 11.00 -13.77
C PHE A 24 1.30 10.56 -12.33
N GLY A 25 0.55 11.38 -11.61
CA GLY A 25 0.10 11.09 -10.25
C GLY A 25 1.02 11.59 -9.14
N ASN A 26 0.50 11.51 -7.94
CA ASN A 26 1.24 11.75 -6.71
C ASN A 26 1.50 10.40 -6.03
N TYR A 27 2.58 10.32 -5.25
CA TYR A 27 2.93 9.08 -4.55
C TYR A 27 3.37 9.36 -3.12
N VAL A 28 3.24 8.35 -2.27
CA VAL A 28 3.84 8.34 -0.93
C VAL A 28 5.11 7.48 -0.98
N PRO A 29 6.25 7.97 -0.46
CA PRO A 29 7.49 7.20 -0.43
C PRO A 29 7.35 5.89 0.35
N HIS A 30 8.08 4.86 -0.09
CA HIS A 30 8.09 3.54 0.57
C HIS A 30 8.32 3.64 2.10
N PRO A 31 9.31 4.40 2.62
CA PRO A 31 9.50 4.52 4.07
C PRO A 31 8.29 5.04 4.84
N VAL A 32 7.47 5.92 4.23
CA VAL A 32 6.26 6.46 4.87
C VAL A 32 5.16 5.41 4.92
N ILE A 33 5.00 4.62 3.85
CA ILE A 33 4.08 3.47 3.84
C ILE A 33 4.45 2.46 4.93
N THR A 34 5.74 2.09 5.03
CA THR A 34 6.24 1.15 6.02
C THR A 34 6.00 1.63 7.44
N GLN A 35 6.33 2.89 7.75
CA GLN A 35 6.08 3.48 9.07
C GLN A 35 4.60 3.48 9.42
N ARG A 36 3.72 3.85 8.48
CA ARG A 36 2.27 3.91 8.74
C ARG A 36 1.65 2.51 8.91
N LEU A 37 2.14 1.49 8.20
CA LEU A 37 1.75 0.10 8.45
C LEU A 37 2.14 -0.34 9.85
N LEU A 38 3.39 -0.09 10.27
CA LEU A 38 3.85 -0.42 11.62
C LEU A 38 3.07 0.32 12.71
N GLU A 39 2.78 1.61 12.50
CA GLU A 39 2.01 2.45 13.42
C GLU A 39 0.58 1.91 13.63
N VAL A 40 -0.07 1.48 12.55
CA VAL A 40 -1.50 1.11 12.58
C VAL A 40 -1.70 -0.38 12.86
N CYS A 41 -0.98 -1.25 12.16
CA CYS A 41 -1.15 -2.70 12.21
C CYS A 41 -0.15 -3.40 13.15
N GLY A 42 0.91 -2.72 13.57
CA GLY A 42 2.03 -3.37 14.24
C GLY A 42 2.90 -4.16 13.25
N PRO A 43 3.64 -5.18 13.73
CA PRO A 43 4.45 -6.04 12.89
C PRO A 43 3.63 -6.69 11.77
N PHE A 44 4.27 -6.91 10.62
CA PHE A 44 3.67 -7.53 9.46
C PHE A 44 4.65 -8.50 8.81
N ASN A 45 4.11 -9.42 8.01
CA ASN A 45 4.93 -10.32 7.20
C ASN A 45 4.94 -9.85 5.75
N TRP A 46 6.13 -9.82 5.16
CA TRP A 46 6.34 -9.52 3.75
C TRP A 46 7.10 -10.64 3.08
N GLU A 47 6.69 -11.00 1.87
CA GLU A 47 7.33 -12.04 1.07
C GLU A 47 7.35 -11.62 -0.41
N VAL A 48 8.53 -11.73 -1.03
CA VAL A 48 8.66 -11.76 -2.49
C VAL A 48 8.41 -13.20 -2.92
N VAL A 49 7.20 -13.46 -3.43
CA VAL A 49 6.72 -14.81 -3.77
C VAL A 49 7.45 -15.34 -5.01
N GLU A 50 7.59 -14.49 -6.02
CA GLU A 50 8.20 -14.87 -7.30
C GLU A 50 8.76 -13.64 -8.00
N LEU A 51 9.92 -13.79 -8.66
CA LEU A 51 10.47 -12.77 -9.55
C LEU A 51 9.96 -13.02 -10.97
N ILE A 52 9.44 -11.98 -11.61
CA ILE A 52 9.05 -12.00 -13.01
C ILE A 52 10.31 -11.72 -13.85
N ARG A 53 10.60 -12.61 -14.80
CA ARG A 53 11.77 -12.51 -15.67
C ARG A 53 11.35 -12.31 -17.12
N GLN A 54 12.07 -11.45 -17.83
CA GLN A 54 11.88 -11.25 -19.26
C GLN A 54 12.31 -12.51 -20.02
N GLU A 55 11.45 -13.06 -20.87
CA GLU A 55 11.74 -14.32 -21.59
C GLU A 55 13.00 -14.24 -22.46
N SER A 56 13.27 -13.08 -23.07
CA SER A 56 14.37 -12.91 -24.02
C SER A 56 15.74 -12.73 -23.37
N SER A 57 15.82 -12.07 -22.22
CA SER A 57 17.10 -11.75 -21.56
C SER A 57 17.32 -12.47 -20.24
N GLY A 58 16.27 -13.07 -19.66
CA GLY A 58 16.27 -13.63 -18.31
C GLY A 58 16.33 -12.59 -17.20
N SER A 59 16.40 -11.29 -17.53
CA SER A 59 16.50 -10.19 -16.56
C SER A 59 15.25 -10.11 -15.70
N VAL A 60 15.41 -9.77 -14.42
CA VAL A 60 14.27 -9.46 -13.54
C VAL A 60 13.59 -8.18 -14.03
N VAL A 61 12.28 -8.26 -14.27
CA VAL A 61 11.42 -7.15 -14.71
C VAL A 61 10.26 -6.87 -13.78
N GLY A 62 10.06 -7.70 -12.75
CA GLY A 62 9.01 -7.47 -11.76
C GLY A 62 9.02 -8.53 -10.67
N CYS A 63 8.02 -8.49 -9.79
CA CYS A 63 7.80 -9.54 -8.80
C CYS A 63 6.34 -9.64 -8.34
N PHE A 64 5.93 -10.82 -7.90
CA PHE A 64 4.75 -11.01 -7.07
C PHE A 64 5.12 -10.84 -5.59
N GLY A 65 4.45 -9.92 -4.91
CA GLY A 65 4.61 -9.67 -3.49
C GLY A 65 3.38 -10.08 -2.69
N LYS A 66 3.60 -10.51 -1.44
CA LYS A 66 2.55 -10.92 -0.51
C LYS A 66 2.76 -10.21 0.83
N LEU A 67 1.74 -9.46 1.26
CA LEU A 67 1.72 -8.75 2.53
C LEU A 67 0.64 -9.36 3.42
N THR A 68 1.02 -9.75 4.64
CA THR A 68 0.10 -10.22 5.67
C THR A 68 0.17 -9.30 6.89
N VAL A 69 -0.97 -8.77 7.30
CA VAL A 69 -1.13 -7.86 8.45
C VAL A 69 -2.29 -8.31 9.34
N GLU A 70 -2.34 -7.82 10.57
CA GLU A 70 -3.55 -7.89 11.39
C GLU A 70 -4.33 -6.57 11.27
N ILE A 71 -5.63 -6.65 10.96
CA ILE A 71 -6.55 -5.51 10.90
C ILE A 71 -7.81 -5.81 11.72
N ASP A 72 -8.02 -5.02 12.77
CA ASP A 72 -9.13 -5.12 13.71
C ASP A 72 -9.30 -6.56 14.26
N GLY A 73 -8.17 -7.20 14.63
CA GLY A 73 -8.13 -8.56 15.17
C GLY A 73 -8.27 -9.67 14.13
N LYS A 74 -8.17 -9.36 12.83
CA LYS A 74 -8.29 -10.33 11.75
C LYS A 74 -7.00 -10.37 10.92
N PRO A 75 -6.45 -11.57 10.63
CA PRO A 75 -5.36 -11.69 9.67
C PRO A 75 -5.89 -11.38 8.27
N VAL A 76 -5.20 -10.48 7.56
CA VAL A 76 -5.51 -10.09 6.19
C VAL A 76 -4.26 -10.28 5.35
N THR A 77 -4.39 -11.04 4.27
CA THR A 77 -3.31 -11.26 3.30
C THR A 77 -3.72 -10.70 1.95
N VAL A 78 -2.83 -9.91 1.35
CA VAL A 78 -3.01 -9.34 0.01
C VAL A 78 -1.80 -9.63 -0.86
N THR A 79 -2.05 -9.88 -2.14
CA THR A 79 -1.01 -10.03 -3.15
C THR A 79 -1.11 -8.95 -4.21
N SER A 80 0.04 -8.54 -4.73
CA SER A 80 0.14 -7.62 -5.85
C SER A 80 1.44 -7.83 -6.62
N ILE A 81 1.51 -7.19 -7.78
CA ILE A 81 2.65 -7.24 -8.67
C ILE A 81 3.35 -5.88 -8.58
N GLY A 82 4.67 -5.90 -8.53
CA GLY A 82 5.51 -4.72 -8.69
C GLY A 82 6.35 -4.80 -9.95
N ASP A 83 6.59 -3.64 -10.55
CA ASP A 83 7.29 -3.52 -11.83
C ASP A 83 8.69 -2.88 -11.69
N VAL A 84 9.58 -3.23 -12.61
CA VAL A 84 10.85 -2.54 -12.84
C VAL A 84 10.60 -1.46 -13.89
N GLU A 85 10.13 -0.29 -13.44
CA GLU A 85 9.75 0.82 -14.35
C GLU A 85 10.88 1.27 -15.28
N HIS A 86 12.14 1.02 -14.91
CA HIS A 86 13.33 1.23 -15.73
C HIS A 86 14.40 0.24 -15.31
N ASP A 87 15.17 -0.28 -16.27
CA ASP A 87 16.26 -1.22 -15.98
C ASP A 87 17.30 -0.59 -15.05
N GLN A 88 17.54 -1.24 -13.91
CA GLN A 88 18.53 -0.86 -12.89
C GLN A 88 19.92 -1.45 -13.17
N LYS A 89 20.13 -2.06 -14.34
CA LYS A 89 21.40 -2.61 -14.85
C LYS A 89 21.84 -3.92 -14.18
N ASN A 90 21.11 -4.42 -13.19
CA ASN A 90 21.36 -5.73 -12.57
C ASN A 90 20.11 -6.28 -11.86
N ASP A 91 20.00 -7.60 -11.82
CA ASP A 91 18.85 -8.32 -11.25
C ASP A 91 18.58 -8.01 -9.78
N GLY A 92 19.63 -7.79 -8.96
CA GLY A 92 19.46 -7.46 -7.55
C GLY A 92 18.83 -6.08 -7.33
N SER A 93 19.20 -5.11 -8.16
CA SER A 93 18.63 -3.76 -8.13
C SER A 93 17.23 -3.73 -8.75
N ASN A 94 17.00 -4.51 -9.81
CA ASN A 94 15.68 -4.73 -10.39
C ASN A 94 14.72 -5.37 -9.37
N ALA A 95 15.14 -6.42 -8.66
CA ALA A 95 14.34 -7.05 -7.62
C ALA A 95 13.98 -6.07 -6.48
N LYS A 96 14.93 -5.25 -6.03
CA LYS A 96 14.67 -4.18 -5.02
C LYS A 96 13.64 -3.15 -5.51
N HIS A 97 13.72 -2.79 -6.79
CA HIS A 97 12.78 -1.84 -7.38
C HIS A 97 11.37 -2.44 -7.47
N ALA A 98 11.28 -3.66 -7.99
CA ALA A 98 10.03 -4.41 -8.11
C ALA A 98 9.38 -4.66 -6.75
N GLU A 99 10.13 -5.11 -5.74
CA GLU A 99 9.54 -5.38 -4.42
C GLU A 99 8.97 -4.12 -3.76
N SER A 100 9.65 -2.98 -3.93
CA SER A 100 9.22 -1.71 -3.36
C SER A 100 7.88 -1.28 -3.95
N ASP A 101 7.69 -1.49 -5.25
CA ASP A 101 6.42 -1.23 -5.91
C ASP A 101 5.33 -2.23 -5.48
N ALA A 102 5.63 -3.53 -5.50
CA ALA A 102 4.71 -4.59 -5.06
C ALA A 102 4.21 -4.35 -3.63
N PHE A 103 5.11 -3.96 -2.72
CA PHE A 103 4.80 -3.66 -1.32
C PHE A 103 3.81 -2.51 -1.20
N LYS A 104 4.07 -1.38 -1.86
CA LYS A 104 3.16 -0.22 -1.85
C LYS A 104 1.81 -0.57 -2.46
N ARG A 105 1.77 -1.39 -3.50
CA ARG A 105 0.54 -1.83 -4.15
C ARG A 105 -0.27 -2.79 -3.28
N CYS A 106 0.40 -3.67 -2.53
CA CYS A 106 -0.23 -4.45 -1.47
C CYS A 106 -0.82 -3.55 -0.37
N ALA A 107 -0.03 -2.60 0.15
CA ALA A 107 -0.50 -1.66 1.17
C ALA A 107 -1.72 -0.84 0.70
N MET A 108 -1.72 -0.41 -0.57
CA MET A 108 -2.85 0.29 -1.19
C MET A 108 -4.14 -0.52 -1.15
N LYS A 109 -4.08 -1.84 -1.38
CA LYS A 109 -5.25 -2.74 -1.31
C LYS A 109 -5.83 -2.87 0.11
N LEU A 110 -5.05 -2.54 1.14
CA LEU A 110 -5.50 -2.45 2.53
C LEU A 110 -6.13 -1.08 2.86
N GLY A 111 -6.17 -0.15 1.90
CA GLY A 111 -6.65 1.22 2.04
C GLY A 111 -5.54 2.27 2.16
N LEU A 112 -4.31 1.84 2.45
CA LEU A 112 -3.20 2.74 2.76
C LEU A 112 -2.68 3.45 1.51
N GLY A 113 -2.95 4.75 1.40
CA GLY A 113 -2.58 5.54 0.21
C GLY A 113 -3.53 5.35 -0.98
N LEU A 114 -4.64 4.60 -0.82
CA LEU A 114 -5.63 4.36 -1.88
C LEU A 114 -6.21 5.65 -2.48
N HIS A 115 -6.32 6.72 -1.68
CA HIS A 115 -6.80 8.02 -2.13
C HIS A 115 -5.96 8.66 -3.23
N LEU A 116 -4.66 8.31 -3.34
CA LEU A 116 -3.81 8.82 -4.40
C LEU A 116 -4.13 8.16 -5.75
N TRP A 117 -4.56 6.91 -5.71
CA TRP A 117 -4.99 6.17 -6.90
C TRP A 117 -6.42 6.52 -7.31
N ALA A 118 -7.33 6.60 -6.35
CA ALA A 118 -8.74 6.87 -6.60
C ALA A 118 -9.04 8.35 -6.93
N GLY A 119 -8.17 9.29 -6.57
CA GLY A 119 -8.36 10.71 -6.85
C GLY A 119 -9.70 11.23 -6.30
N ASP A 120 -10.50 11.85 -7.18
CA ASP A 120 -11.79 12.44 -6.82
C ASP A 120 -12.87 11.41 -6.47
N GLU A 121 -12.68 10.15 -6.86
CA GLU A 121 -13.58 9.04 -6.54
C GLU A 121 -13.37 8.50 -5.12
N TYR A 122 -12.38 9.01 -4.37
CA TYR A 122 -12.07 8.50 -3.04
C TYR A 122 -13.13 8.87 -1.98
N TYR A 123 -13.82 7.85 -1.47
CA TYR A 123 -14.89 7.99 -0.47
C TYR A 123 -14.71 7.17 0.82
N LEU A 124 -13.71 6.28 0.87
CA LEU A 124 -13.59 5.24 1.90
C LEU A 124 -13.40 5.81 3.32
N ASP A 125 -12.62 6.88 3.46
CA ASP A 125 -12.40 7.60 4.72
C ASP A 125 -13.72 8.07 5.35
N LYS A 126 -14.55 8.75 4.56
CA LYS A 126 -15.85 9.28 4.98
C LYS A 126 -16.82 8.17 5.41
N GLN A 127 -16.89 7.07 4.66
CA GLN A 127 -17.79 5.96 4.98
C GLN A 127 -17.37 5.23 6.25
N LEU A 128 -16.06 5.03 6.45
CA LEU A 128 -15.56 4.37 7.66
C LEU A 128 -15.69 5.29 8.89
N GLU A 129 -15.54 6.60 8.73
CA GLU A 129 -15.82 7.57 9.79
C GLU A 129 -17.29 7.52 10.23
N LYS A 130 -18.22 7.58 9.27
CA LYS A 130 -19.66 7.48 9.54
C LYS A 130 -20.01 6.23 10.33
N LYS A 131 -19.55 5.05 9.87
CA LYS A 131 -19.75 3.77 10.57
C LYS A 131 -19.16 3.75 11.99
N ARG A 132 -18.06 4.47 12.21
CA ARG A 132 -17.42 4.57 13.53
C ARG A 132 -18.24 5.46 14.47
N GLN A 133 -18.81 6.56 13.98
CA GLN A 133 -19.68 7.45 14.75
C GLN A 133 -20.99 6.76 15.12
N GLU A 134 -21.64 6.07 14.19
CA GLU A 134 -22.86 5.27 14.44
C GLU A 134 -22.65 4.23 15.55
N LYS A 135 -21.51 3.51 15.52
CA LYS A 135 -21.16 2.57 16.60
C LYS A 135 -20.99 3.25 17.95
N LYS A 136 -20.41 4.44 18.01
CA LYS A 136 -20.26 5.17 19.28
C LYS A 136 -21.61 5.58 19.86
N ILE A 137 -22.52 6.06 19.02
CA ILE A 137 -23.87 6.45 19.44
C ILE A 137 -24.61 5.25 20.04
N ASN A 138 -24.58 4.10 19.35
CA ASN A 138 -25.24 2.89 19.82
C ASN A 138 -24.70 2.36 21.17
N LEU A 139 -23.40 2.55 21.45
CA LEU A 139 -22.82 2.19 22.75
C LEU A 139 -23.17 3.17 23.88
N GLN A 140 -23.50 4.43 23.57
CA GLN A 140 -23.90 5.43 24.57
C GLN A 140 -25.39 5.38 24.90
N SER A 141 -26.20 4.80 24.01
CA SER A 141 -27.64 4.61 24.17
C SER A 141 -28.05 3.26 24.80
N ALA A 142 -27.08 2.40 25.15
CA ALA A 142 -27.27 1.09 25.75
C ALA A 142 -26.73 1.08 27.18
#